data_AF-A0A7C3GUZ8-F1
#
_entry.id   AF-A0A7C3GUZ8-F1
#
_cell.length_a   1.000
_cell.length_b   1.000
_cell.length_c   1.000
_cell.angle_alpha   90.00
_cell.angle_beta   90.00
_cell.angle_gamma   90.00
#
_symmetry.space_group_name_H-M   'P 1'
#
loop_
_entity.id
_entity.type
_entity.pdbx_description
1 polymer ?
#
loop_
_entity_poly.entity_id
_entity_poly.type
_entity_poly.pdbx_seq_one_letter_code
_entity_poly.pdbx_strand_id
1 'polypeptide(L)'
;MKQAFRLIFEKLRFCYLVTIGAFKLLFYPDSYLHRVGFFYSVGQHKPLNLKREPVPWMNYNAISFLETRLSKSIKIFEYGSGYSTVFYADRASQVTSLEYNKEWLNKIQEMLSGRDNVRLLYKPLEYDGEYCKAILSTREKFDLVIVDGRDRVRCIFNAVDAL
;
A
#
# COMPACT_ATOMS: atom_id res chain seq x y z
N MET A 1 44.10 -32.18 6.58
CA MET A 1 42.92 -32.91 6.07
C MET A 1 41.65 -32.72 6.90
N LYS A 2 41.62 -33.00 8.21
CA LYS A 2 40.39 -32.92 9.04
C LYS A 2 39.72 -31.52 9.05
N GLN A 3 40.51 -30.45 9.06
CA GLN A 3 40.00 -29.08 9.09
C GLN A 3 39.36 -28.66 7.76
N ALA A 4 39.93 -29.07 6.62
CA ALA A 4 39.36 -28.83 5.30
C ALA A 4 38.04 -29.59 5.08
N PHE A 5 37.96 -30.85 5.55
CA PHE A 5 36.71 -31.63 5.51
C PHE A 5 35.61 -31.01 6.37
N ARG A 6 35.95 -30.52 7.56
CA ARG A 6 35.00 -29.80 8.42
C ARG A 6 34.45 -28.54 7.76
N LEU A 7 35.32 -27.73 7.16
CA LEU A 7 34.94 -26.51 6.43
C LEU A 7 34.03 -26.81 5.22
N ILE A 8 34.31 -27.87 4.46
CA ILE A 8 33.47 -28.31 3.34
C ILE A 8 32.10 -28.77 3.84
N PHE A 9 32.06 -29.56 4.91
CA PHE A 9 30.81 -30.04 5.49
C PHE A 9 29.95 -28.91 6.08
N GLU A 10 30.57 -27.94 6.77
CA GLU A 10 29.88 -26.75 7.28
C GLU A 10 29.31 -25.89 6.13
N LYS A 11 30.06 -25.70 5.04
CA LYS A 11 29.56 -25.02 3.83
C LYS A 11 28.41 -25.76 3.16
N LEU A 12 28.52 -27.08 2.98
CA LEU A 12 27.45 -27.90 2.39
C LEU A 12 26.18 -27.87 3.25
N ARG A 13 26.33 -27.98 4.57
CA ARG A 13 25.22 -27.88 5.53
C ARG A 13 24.58 -26.49 5.49
N PHE A 14 25.37 -25.42 5.41
CA PHE A 14 24.86 -24.06 5.25
C PHE A 14 24.05 -23.91 3.95
N CYS A 15 24.61 -24.33 2.82
CA CYS A 15 23.90 -24.31 1.53
C CYS A 15 22.58 -25.10 1.58
N TYR A 16 22.59 -26.29 2.19
CA TYR A 16 21.40 -27.12 2.36
C TYR A 16 20.32 -26.48 3.25
N LEU A 17 20.72 -25.81 4.33
CA LEU A 17 19.77 -25.09 5.20
C LEU A 17 19.18 -23.86 4.49
N VAL A 18 19.99 -23.13 3.72
CA VAL A 18 19.52 -22.00 2.91
C VAL A 18 18.54 -22.47 1.84
N THR A 19 18.83 -23.57 1.14
CA THR A 19 17.91 -24.10 0.11
C THR A 19 16.60 -24.59 0.71
N ILE A 20 16.61 -25.28 1.85
CA ILE A 20 15.38 -25.64 2.58
C ILE A 20 14.61 -24.38 3.01
N GLY A 21 15.31 -23.38 3.56
CA GLY A 21 14.69 -22.13 3.98
C GLY A 21 14.00 -21.40 2.84
N ALA A 22 14.68 -21.28 1.69
CA ALA A 22 14.12 -20.70 0.48
C ALA A 22 12.94 -21.52 -0.04
N PHE A 23 13.07 -22.86 -0.07
CA PHE A 23 11.99 -23.74 -0.48
C PHE A 23 10.75 -23.59 0.42
N LYS A 24 10.93 -23.54 1.74
CA LYS A 24 9.82 -23.29 2.68
C LYS A 24 9.20 -21.91 2.47
N LEU A 25 10.00 -20.88 2.24
CA LEU A 25 9.50 -19.53 1.98
C LEU A 25 8.66 -19.47 0.69
N LEU A 26 9.06 -20.20 -0.34
CA LEU A 26 8.41 -20.15 -1.64
C LEU A 26 7.18 -21.06 -1.74
N PHE A 27 7.24 -22.26 -1.17
CA PHE A 27 6.25 -23.32 -1.46
C PHE A 27 5.40 -23.74 -0.27
N TYR A 28 5.75 -23.36 0.97
CA TYR A 28 4.96 -23.74 2.13
C TYR A 28 3.74 -22.82 2.27
N PRO A 29 2.51 -23.34 2.43
CA PRO A 29 1.30 -22.50 2.53
C PRO A 29 1.32 -21.52 3.71
N ASP A 30 2.00 -21.88 4.80
CA ASP A 30 2.15 -20.99 5.95
C ASP A 30 3.35 -20.04 5.82
N SER A 31 4.03 -19.98 4.68
CA SER A 31 5.13 -19.05 4.50
C SER A 31 4.65 -17.60 4.52
N TYR A 32 5.52 -16.67 4.91
CA TYR A 32 5.17 -15.25 4.92
C TYR A 32 4.71 -14.76 3.53
N LEU A 33 5.45 -15.10 2.47
CA LEU A 33 5.11 -14.69 1.09
C LEU A 33 3.74 -15.22 0.66
N HIS A 34 3.41 -16.46 1.03
CA HIS A 34 2.10 -17.01 0.75
C HIS A 34 1.01 -16.26 1.53
N ARG A 35 1.17 -16.13 2.86
CA ARG A 35 0.17 -15.48 3.73
C ARG A 35 -0.14 -14.03 3.36
N VAL A 36 0.86 -13.24 2.95
CA VAL A 36 0.66 -11.85 2.52
C VAL A 36 0.12 -11.72 1.09
N GLY A 37 -0.04 -12.84 0.36
CA GLY A 37 -0.56 -12.83 -1.01
C GLY A 37 0.46 -12.45 -2.08
N PHE A 38 1.77 -12.55 -1.79
CA PHE A 38 2.84 -12.13 -2.72
C PHE A 38 2.71 -12.79 -4.10
N PHE A 39 2.47 -14.10 -4.15
CA PHE A 39 2.37 -14.83 -5.42
C PHE A 39 1.13 -14.45 -6.25
N TYR A 40 -0.01 -14.21 -5.60
CA TYR A 40 -1.17 -13.67 -6.29
C TYR A 40 -0.89 -12.27 -6.84
N SER A 41 -0.23 -11.44 -6.04
CA SER A 41 0.11 -10.08 -6.46
C SER A 41 1.00 -10.07 -7.70
N VAL A 42 2.06 -10.88 -7.70
CA VAL A 42 2.96 -11.04 -8.84
C VAL A 42 2.22 -11.60 -10.05
N GLY A 43 1.46 -12.68 -9.89
CA GLY A 43 0.77 -13.34 -10.99
C GLY A 43 -0.36 -12.53 -11.63
N GLN A 44 -0.98 -11.61 -10.88
CA GLN A 44 -2.05 -10.74 -11.37
C GLN A 44 -1.58 -9.34 -11.77
N HIS A 45 -0.30 -9.01 -11.52
CA HIS A 45 0.24 -7.65 -11.64
C HIS A 45 -0.59 -6.60 -10.88
N LYS A 46 -1.08 -6.98 -9.69
CA LYS A 46 -1.98 -6.17 -8.86
C LYS A 46 -1.62 -6.38 -7.39
N PRO A 47 -1.60 -5.34 -6.54
CA PRO A 47 -1.31 -5.53 -5.11
C PRO A 47 -2.56 -6.11 -4.42
N LEU A 48 -2.57 -7.44 -4.25
CA LEU A 48 -3.67 -8.21 -3.70
C LEU A 48 -3.20 -9.08 -2.53
N ASN A 49 -4.01 -9.19 -1.48
CA ASN A 49 -3.75 -10.14 -0.40
C ASN A 49 -4.16 -11.58 -0.79
N LEU A 50 -4.00 -12.53 0.14
CA LEU A 50 -4.38 -13.93 -0.08
C LEU A 50 -5.88 -14.12 -0.38
N LYS A 51 -6.74 -13.24 0.13
CA LYS A 51 -8.19 -13.22 -0.15
C LYS A 51 -8.55 -12.53 -1.47
N ARG A 52 -7.56 -12.09 -2.24
CA ARG A 52 -7.71 -11.31 -3.49
C ARG A 52 -8.34 -9.93 -3.27
N GLU A 53 -8.24 -9.39 -2.06
CA GLU A 53 -8.67 -8.04 -1.74
C GLU A 53 -7.52 -7.05 -2.05
N PRO A 54 -7.84 -5.83 -2.53
CA PRO A 54 -6.85 -4.78 -2.73
C PRO A 54 -6.04 -4.47 -1.48
N VAL A 55 -4.72 -4.32 -1.64
CA VAL A 55 -3.81 -3.78 -0.63
C VAL A 55 -3.01 -2.60 -1.19
N PRO A 56 -2.55 -1.66 -0.35
CA PRO A 56 -1.70 -0.57 -0.81
C PRO A 56 -0.43 -1.11 -1.47
N TRP A 57 0.08 -0.43 -2.50
CA TRP A 57 1.42 -0.70 -3.03
C TRP A 57 2.46 -0.13 -2.07
N MET A 58 2.66 -0.80 -0.95
CA MET A 58 3.54 -0.37 0.13
C MET A 58 4.31 -1.57 0.68
N ASN A 59 5.33 -1.30 1.49
CA ASN A 59 5.98 -2.35 2.25
C ASN A 59 4.96 -3.06 3.15
N TYR A 60 4.95 -4.40 3.16
CA TYR A 60 3.99 -5.19 3.94
C TYR A 60 4.01 -4.88 5.44
N ASN A 61 5.13 -4.45 6.02
CA ASN A 61 5.19 -4.02 7.41
C ASN A 61 4.45 -2.69 7.63
N ALA A 62 4.50 -1.77 6.66
CA ALA A 62 3.73 -0.53 6.72
C ALA A 62 2.22 -0.82 6.60
N ILE A 63 1.83 -1.76 5.72
CA ILE A 63 0.45 -2.22 5.62
C ILE A 63 -0.01 -2.81 6.96
N SER A 64 0.76 -3.73 7.54
CA SER A 64 0.45 -4.34 8.85
C SER A 64 0.37 -3.30 9.98
N PHE A 65 1.24 -2.29 9.96
CA PHE A 65 1.18 -1.17 10.91
C PHE A 65 -0.13 -0.38 10.78
N LEU A 66 -0.57 -0.09 9.56
CA LEU A 66 -1.82 0.63 9.28
C LEU A 66 -3.05 -0.22 9.62
N GLU A 67 -3.07 -1.50 9.25
CA GLU A 67 -4.20 -2.41 9.53
C GLU A 67 -4.59 -2.45 10.99
N THR A 68 -3.61 -2.35 11.90
CA THR A 68 -3.85 -2.38 13.35
C THR A 68 -4.31 -1.06 13.94
N ARG A 69 -4.31 0.04 13.18
CA ARG A 69 -4.61 1.40 13.66
C ARG A 69 -5.77 2.06 12.94
N LEU A 70 -6.09 1.62 11.73
CA LEU A 70 -7.24 2.12 10.99
C LEU A 70 -8.55 1.64 11.64
N SER A 71 -9.52 2.55 11.74
CA SER A 71 -10.81 2.28 12.33
C SER A 71 -11.88 3.18 11.72
N LYS A 72 -13.16 2.84 11.96
CA LYS A 72 -14.32 3.62 11.52
C LYS A 72 -14.50 4.97 12.24
N SER A 73 -13.51 5.43 13.00
CA SER A 73 -13.43 6.81 13.52
C SER A 73 -12.47 7.70 12.74
N ILE A 74 -11.55 7.14 11.94
CA ILE A 74 -10.46 7.88 11.27
C ILE A 74 -10.93 8.41 9.91
N LYS A 75 -10.73 9.72 9.67
CA LYS A 75 -10.86 10.37 8.36
C LYS A 75 -9.51 10.46 7.67
N ILE A 76 -9.46 10.05 6.40
CA ILE A 76 -8.23 9.98 5.62
C ILE A 76 -8.29 10.95 4.44
N PHE A 77 -7.20 11.68 4.24
CA PHE A 77 -6.91 12.33 2.95
C PHE A 77 -5.74 11.60 2.26
N GLU A 78 -5.88 11.32 0.97
CA GLU A 78 -4.86 10.63 0.18
C GLU A 78 -4.52 11.45 -1.07
N TYR A 79 -3.24 11.75 -1.24
CA TYR A 79 -2.68 12.22 -2.51
C TYR A 79 -2.19 11.03 -3.31
N GLY A 80 -2.82 10.78 -4.46
CA GLY A 80 -2.56 9.62 -5.34
C GLY A 80 -3.51 8.47 -5.02
N SER A 81 -4.49 8.24 -5.89
CA SER A 81 -5.50 7.20 -5.69
C SER A 81 -5.00 5.84 -6.18
N GLY A 82 -5.55 4.75 -5.62
CA GLY A 82 -5.08 3.41 -5.97
C GLY A 82 -5.81 2.28 -5.25
N TYR A 83 -5.14 1.12 -5.21
CA TYR A 83 -5.57 0.00 -4.38
C TYR A 83 -5.59 0.35 -2.89
N SER A 84 -4.73 1.30 -2.48
CA SER A 84 -4.73 1.91 -1.15
C SER A 84 -6.06 2.59 -0.83
N THR A 85 -6.66 3.30 -1.79
CA THR A 85 -7.97 3.96 -1.61
C THR A 85 -9.06 2.95 -1.23
N VAL A 86 -9.11 1.81 -1.92
CA VAL A 86 -10.06 0.73 -1.63
C VAL A 86 -9.79 0.11 -0.26
N PHE A 87 -8.51 -0.17 0.04
CA PHE A 87 -8.09 -0.69 1.33
C PHE A 87 -8.48 0.23 2.50
N TYR A 88 -8.33 1.55 2.33
CA TYR A 88 -8.71 2.56 3.31
C TYR A 88 -10.22 2.66 3.45
N ALA A 89 -10.98 2.63 2.34
CA ALA A 89 -12.44 2.72 2.37
C ALA A 89 -13.06 1.61 3.24
N ASP A 90 -12.50 0.40 3.16
CA ASP A 90 -12.95 -0.74 3.97
C ASP A 90 -12.72 -0.53 5.47
N ARG A 91 -11.76 0.30 5.88
CA ARG A 91 -11.27 0.39 7.27
C ARG A 91 -11.52 1.74 7.95
N ALA A 92 -11.62 2.82 7.19
CA ALA A 92 -11.77 4.19 7.68
C ALA A 92 -13.23 4.66 7.74
N SER A 93 -13.48 5.76 8.44
CA SER A 93 -14.80 6.42 8.48
C SER A 93 -15.12 7.08 7.15
N GLN A 94 -14.17 7.83 6.60
CA GLN A 94 -14.27 8.55 5.34
C GLN A 94 -12.88 8.64 4.69
N VAL A 95 -12.85 8.53 3.36
CA VAL A 95 -11.62 8.70 2.57
C VAL A 95 -11.86 9.79 1.52
N THR A 96 -11.01 10.81 1.49
CA THR A 96 -10.90 11.72 0.34
C THR A 96 -9.63 11.39 -0.40
N SER A 97 -9.70 10.97 -1.67
CA SER A 97 -8.53 10.56 -2.45
C SER A 97 -8.41 11.34 -3.76
N LEU A 98 -7.22 11.88 -4.01
CA LEU A 98 -6.92 12.79 -5.12
C LEU A 98 -6.14 12.07 -6.22
N GLU A 99 -6.57 12.27 -7.47
CA GLU A 99 -5.91 11.72 -8.65
C GLU A 99 -5.75 12.75 -9.77
N TYR A 100 -4.65 12.65 -10.52
CA TYR A 100 -4.37 13.49 -11.69
C TYR A 100 -4.57 12.77 -13.02
N ASN A 101 -4.58 11.43 -13.02
CA ASN A 101 -4.84 10.64 -14.21
C ASN A 101 -6.33 10.24 -14.27
N LYS A 102 -7.08 10.79 -15.24
CA LYS A 102 -8.53 10.52 -15.40
C LYS A 102 -8.83 9.05 -15.66
N GLU A 103 -8.05 8.38 -16.49
CA GLU A 103 -8.29 6.97 -16.82
C GLU A 103 -8.08 6.07 -15.60
N TRP A 104 -7.06 6.38 -14.79
CA TRP A 104 -6.82 5.69 -13.54
C TRP A 104 -7.92 5.97 -12.52
N LEU A 105 -8.35 7.23 -12.39
CA LEU A 105 -9.45 7.61 -11.51
C LEU A 105 -10.73 6.82 -11.83
N ASN A 106 -11.06 6.66 -13.12
CA ASN A 106 -12.22 5.86 -13.54
C ASN A 106 -12.10 4.39 -13.09
N LYS A 107 -10.90 3.78 -13.23
CA LYS A 107 -10.64 2.42 -12.74
C LYS A 107 -10.81 2.30 -11.23
N ILE A 108 -10.34 3.29 -10.47
CA ILE A 108 -10.51 3.31 -9.01
C ILE A 108 -11.99 3.48 -8.65
N GLN A 109 -12.72 4.33 -9.35
CA GLN A 109 -14.16 4.50 -9.15
C GLN A 109 -14.92 3.18 -9.38
N GLU A 110 -14.58 2.42 -10.41
CA GLU A 110 -15.15 1.08 -10.64
C GLU A 110 -14.85 0.12 -9.48
N MET A 111 -13.60 0.08 -9.00
CA MET A 111 -13.20 -0.77 -7.87
C MET A 111 -13.89 -0.39 -6.55
N LEU A 112 -14.32 0.86 -6.42
CA LEU A 112 -15.03 1.38 -5.24
C LEU A 112 -16.53 1.09 -5.26
N SER A 113 -17.06 0.41 -6.30
CA SER A 113 -18.47 0.02 -6.34
C SER A 113 -18.92 -0.65 -5.03
N GLY A 114 -20.01 -0.15 -4.45
CA GLY A 114 -20.54 -0.58 -3.15
C GLY A 114 -19.94 0.13 -1.93
N ARG A 115 -19.05 1.11 -2.10
CA ARG A 115 -18.50 1.95 -1.02
C ARG A 115 -18.95 3.40 -1.21
N ASP A 116 -19.65 3.93 -0.24
CA ASP A 116 -20.22 5.29 -0.23
C ASP A 116 -19.39 6.29 0.59
N ASN A 117 -18.41 5.80 1.36
CA ASN A 117 -17.57 6.60 2.25
C ASN A 117 -16.32 7.21 1.57
N VAL A 118 -16.26 7.21 0.23
CA VAL A 118 -15.11 7.71 -0.52
C VAL A 118 -15.50 8.91 -1.39
N ARG A 119 -14.79 10.03 -1.20
CA ARG A 119 -14.81 11.19 -2.09
C ARG A 119 -13.58 11.18 -2.98
N LEU A 120 -13.77 10.85 -4.25
CA LEU A 120 -12.73 10.94 -5.27
C LEU A 120 -12.63 12.37 -5.82
N LEU A 121 -11.42 12.91 -5.87
CA LEU A 121 -11.12 14.24 -6.42
C LEU A 121 -10.21 14.10 -7.64
N TYR A 122 -10.55 14.83 -8.71
CA TYR A 122 -9.68 14.98 -9.87
C TYR A 122 -9.03 16.36 -9.88
N LYS A 123 -7.71 16.42 -9.97
CA LYS A 123 -6.98 17.67 -10.26
C LYS A 123 -5.87 17.39 -11.26
N PRO A 124 -5.78 18.11 -12.39
CA PRO A 124 -4.67 17.94 -13.33
C PRO A 124 -3.34 18.21 -12.63
N LEU A 125 -2.29 17.53 -13.08
CA LEU A 125 -0.97 17.66 -12.48
C LEU A 125 -0.30 18.95 -12.96
N GLU A 126 -0.29 19.94 -12.09
CA GLU A 126 0.51 21.16 -12.19
C GLU A 126 1.30 21.31 -10.89
N TYR A 127 2.63 21.45 -11.00
CA TYR A 127 3.50 21.63 -9.83
C TYR A 127 3.23 22.99 -9.20
N ASP A 128 3.09 23.02 -7.88
CA ASP A 128 2.59 24.18 -7.12
C ASP A 128 1.18 24.65 -7.56
N GLY A 129 0.45 23.80 -8.27
CA GLY A 129 -0.89 24.08 -8.72
C GLY A 129 -1.96 23.55 -7.75
N GLU A 130 -3.15 23.37 -8.31
CA GLU A 130 -4.33 22.88 -7.60
C GLU A 130 -4.17 21.46 -7.04
N TYR A 131 -3.28 20.65 -7.62
CA TYR A 131 -3.04 19.29 -7.16
C TYR A 131 -2.50 19.27 -5.73
N CYS A 132 -1.37 19.94 -5.46
CA CYS A 132 -0.77 19.92 -4.12
C CYS A 132 -1.60 20.71 -3.10
N LYS A 133 -2.38 21.70 -3.55
CA LYS A 133 -3.26 22.54 -2.72
C LYS A 133 -4.65 21.94 -2.46
N ALA A 134 -4.96 20.79 -3.07
CA ALA A 134 -6.30 20.20 -3.04
C ALA A 134 -6.84 19.98 -1.63
N ILE A 135 -6.01 19.57 -0.66
CA ILE A 135 -6.44 19.35 0.73
C ILE A 135 -7.01 20.62 1.37
N LEU A 136 -6.42 21.79 1.08
CA LEU A 136 -6.86 23.09 1.60
C LEU A 136 -8.26 23.44 1.10
N SER A 137 -8.59 23.04 -0.13
CA SER A 137 -9.89 23.30 -0.75
C SER A 137 -11.04 22.52 -0.09
N THR A 138 -10.74 21.44 0.64
CA THR A 138 -11.76 20.64 1.34
C THR A 138 -12.33 21.38 2.55
N ARG A 139 -11.55 22.29 3.16
CA ARG A 139 -11.87 22.95 4.44
C ARG A 139 -12.23 21.97 5.56
N GLU A 140 -11.68 20.76 5.49
CA GLU A 140 -11.87 19.67 6.46
C GLU A 140 -10.56 19.36 7.18
N LYS A 141 -10.67 18.72 8.36
CA LYS A 141 -9.56 18.14 9.11
C LYS A 141 -9.55 16.63 8.94
N PHE A 142 -8.34 16.04 8.92
CA PHE A 142 -8.12 14.62 8.71
C PHE A 142 -7.22 14.05 9.81
N ASP A 143 -7.50 12.83 10.24
CA ASP A 143 -6.70 12.14 11.25
C ASP A 143 -5.43 11.49 10.64
N LEU A 144 -5.45 11.25 9.33
CA LEU A 144 -4.34 10.67 8.59
C LEU A 144 -4.28 11.26 7.17
N VAL A 145 -3.09 11.71 6.78
CA VAL A 145 -2.79 12.14 5.41
C VAL A 145 -1.75 11.23 4.79
N ILE A 146 -2.06 10.66 3.63
CA ILE A 146 -1.15 9.81 2.84
C ILE A 146 -0.65 10.60 1.63
N VAL A 147 0.66 10.65 1.43
CA VAL A 147 1.29 11.33 0.30
C VAL A 147 2.01 10.32 -0.59
N ASP A 148 1.32 9.77 -1.58
CA ASP A 148 1.87 8.79 -2.53
C ASP A 148 1.66 9.18 -4.01
N GLY A 149 1.26 10.43 -4.25
CA GLY A 149 1.03 10.97 -5.58
C GLY A 149 2.25 11.68 -6.19
N ARG A 150 1.99 12.86 -6.75
CA ARG A 150 2.99 13.76 -7.34
C ARG A 150 3.15 15.03 -6.50
N ASP A 151 4.14 15.86 -6.83
CA ASP A 151 4.46 17.10 -6.10
C ASP A 151 4.55 16.94 -4.57
N ARG A 152 5.10 15.79 -4.14
CA ARG A 152 4.93 15.24 -2.79
C ARG A 152 5.40 16.20 -1.69
N VAL A 153 6.48 16.93 -1.92
CA VAL A 153 7.03 17.89 -0.95
C VAL A 153 6.02 19.00 -0.64
N ARG A 154 5.38 19.58 -1.66
CA ARG A 154 4.36 20.62 -1.47
C ARG A 154 3.07 20.05 -0.89
N CYS A 155 2.68 18.83 -1.29
CA CYS A 155 1.56 18.13 -0.67
C CYS A 155 1.74 17.99 0.85
N ILE A 156 2.96 17.63 1.31
CA ILE A 156 3.27 17.54 2.75
C ILE A 156 3.10 18.91 3.42
N PHE A 157 3.66 19.98 2.85
CA PHE A 157 3.51 21.32 3.44
C PHE A 157 2.05 21.76 3.54
N ASN A 158 1.25 21.57 2.50
CA ASN A 158 -0.16 21.94 2.51
C ASN A 158 -1.01 21.05 3.43
N ALA A 159 -0.54 19.84 3.77
CA ALA A 159 -1.26 18.92 4.62
C ALA A 159 -1.20 19.27 6.12
N VAL A 160 -0.16 19.99 6.57
CA VAL A 160 0.05 20.28 8.00
C VAL A 160 -1.15 21.01 8.61
N ASP A 161 -1.66 22.01 7.90
CA ASP A 161 -2.80 22.81 8.37
C ASP A 161 -4.14 22.06 8.29
N ALA A 162 -4.17 20.87 7.69
CA ALA A 162 -5.36 20.03 7.54
C ALA A 162 -5.36 18.80 8.47
N LEU A 163 -4.32 18.61 9.28
CA LEU A 163 -4.28 17.65 10.39
C LEU A 163 -4.95 18.22 11.65
#